data_AF-A0A6L7TR15-F1
#
_entry.id   AF-A0A6L7TR15-F1
#
_cell.length_a   1.000
_cell.length_b   1.000
_cell.length_c   1.000
_cell.angle_alpha   90.00
_cell.angle_beta   90.00
_cell.angle_gamma   90.00
#
_symmetry.space_group_name_H-M   'P 1'
#
loop_
_entity.id
_entity.type
_entity.pdbx_description
1 polymer ?
#
loop_
_entity_poly.entity_id
_entity_poly.type
_entity_poly.pdbx_seq_one_letter_code
_entity_poly.pdbx_strand_id
1 'polypeptide(L)'
;MASVLGERGQVVDYCAQDVWATLGLALASEDAGRLDWTSRRGNAMRLGLAKGRLTVRESLCIPGPDNSWMTNPLEGSAFTRWLS
;
A
#
# COMPACT_ATOMS: atom_id res chain seq x y z
N MET A 1 12.82 -20.72 -26.08
CA MET A 1 12.44 -21.20 -24.73
C MET A 1 13.02 -20.24 -23.72
N ALA A 2 12.22 -19.29 -23.21
CA ALA A 2 12.63 -18.48 -22.08
C ALA A 2 12.78 -19.44 -20.88
N SER A 3 13.99 -19.51 -20.31
CA SER A 3 14.21 -20.36 -19.14
C SER A 3 13.45 -19.79 -17.96
N VAL A 4 12.82 -20.67 -17.17
CA VAL A 4 12.08 -20.34 -15.93
C VAL A 4 12.90 -19.52 -14.92
N LEU A 5 14.22 -19.47 -15.08
CA LEU A 5 15.14 -18.63 -14.30
C LEU A 5 15.04 -17.12 -14.67
N GLY A 6 14.71 -16.79 -15.92
CA GLY A 6 14.58 -15.39 -16.39
C GLY A 6 13.29 -14.72 -15.92
N GLU A 7 12.19 -15.48 -15.85
CA GLU A 7 10.88 -14.96 -15.38
C GLU A 7 10.88 -14.70 -13.87
N ARG A 8 11.57 -15.54 -13.09
CA ARG A 8 11.73 -15.33 -11.64
C ARG A 8 12.55 -14.07 -11.33
N GLY A 9 13.64 -13.84 -12.08
CA GLY A 9 14.44 -12.62 -11.96
C GLY A 9 13.60 -11.36 -12.22
N GLN A 10 12.82 -11.35 -13.29
CA GLN A 10 11.91 -10.25 -13.61
C GLN A 10 10.87 -9.98 -12.52
N VAL A 11 10.30 -11.03 -11.92
CA VAL A 11 9.36 -10.88 -10.81
C VAL A 11 10.04 -10.28 -9.58
N VAL A 12 11.26 -10.73 -9.25
CA VAL A 12 12.02 -10.16 -8.12
C VAL A 12 12.35 -8.69 -8.37
N ASP A 13 12.81 -8.34 -9.57
CA ASP A 13 13.14 -6.96 -9.94
C ASP A 13 11.90 -6.06 -9.88
N TYR A 14 10.76 -6.55 -10.36
CA TYR A 14 9.46 -5.86 -10.24
C TYR A 14 9.07 -5.63 -8.78
N CYS A 15 9.13 -6.67 -7.94
CA CYS A 15 8.82 -6.54 -6.52
C CYS A 15 9.78 -5.57 -5.81
N ALA A 16 11.07 -5.62 -6.14
CA ALA A 16 12.06 -4.71 -5.58
C ALA A 16 11.75 -3.26 -6.00
N GLN A 17 11.45 -3.01 -7.27
CA GLN A 17 11.07 -1.70 -7.75
C GLN A 17 9.83 -1.16 -7.03
N ASP A 18 8.79 -1.97 -6.84
CA ASP A 18 7.58 -1.58 -6.13
C ASP A 18 7.88 -1.21 -4.66
N VAL A 19 8.74 -1.98 -3.99
CA VAL A 19 9.18 -1.69 -2.61
C VAL A 19 9.93 -0.35 -2.55
N TRP A 20 10.90 -0.13 -3.44
CA TRP A 20 11.68 1.10 -3.47
C TRP A 20 10.84 2.33 -3.81
N ALA A 21 9.96 2.23 -4.81
CA ALA A 21 9.05 3.30 -5.19
C ALA A 21 8.08 3.64 -4.06
N THR A 22 7.51 2.61 -3.42
CA THR A 22 6.59 2.79 -2.28
C THR A 22 7.31 3.43 -1.10
N LEU A 23 8.54 3.01 -0.79
CA LEU A 23 9.34 3.60 0.29
C LEU A 23 9.73 5.05 -0.01
N GLY A 24 10.14 5.36 -1.25
CA GLY A 24 10.49 6.71 -1.66
C GLY A 24 9.30 7.67 -1.57
N LEU A 25 8.15 7.26 -2.12
CA LEU A 25 6.89 8.01 -1.98
C LEU A 25 6.52 8.17 -0.51
N ALA A 26 6.77 7.12 0.28
CA ALA A 26 6.41 7.12 1.67
C ALA A 26 7.13 8.19 2.49
N LEU A 27 8.45 8.19 2.40
CA LEU A 27 9.31 9.16 3.09
C LEU A 27 9.03 10.59 2.60
N ALA A 28 8.89 10.78 1.29
CA ALA A 28 8.58 12.09 0.72
C ALA A 28 7.24 12.65 1.21
N SER A 29 6.21 11.80 1.30
CA SER A 29 4.89 12.22 1.79
C SER A 29 4.89 12.60 3.27
N GLU A 30 5.71 11.91 4.07
CA GLU A 30 5.83 12.14 5.50
C GLU A 30 6.56 13.46 5.78
N ASP A 31 7.68 13.71 5.10
CA ASP A 31 8.42 14.98 5.17
C ASP A 31 7.55 16.18 4.73
N ALA A 32 6.75 16.00 3.67
CA ALA A 32 5.84 17.04 3.19
C ALA A 32 4.57 17.22 4.05
N GLY A 33 4.27 16.28 4.96
CA GLY A 33 3.02 16.22 5.73
C GLY A 33 1.76 16.00 4.87
N ARG A 34 1.92 15.54 3.62
CA ARG A 34 0.83 15.34 2.66
C ARG A 34 1.20 14.37 1.55
N LEU A 35 0.18 13.76 0.95
CA LEU A 35 0.27 12.99 -0.28
C LEU A 35 -0.40 13.77 -1.42
N ASP A 36 0.36 14.08 -2.46
CA ASP A 36 -0.14 14.74 -3.67
C ASP A 36 -0.13 13.73 -4.84
N TRP A 37 -1.18 13.72 -5.68
CA TRP A 37 -1.24 12.87 -6.89
C TRP A 37 -2.06 13.51 -7.99
N THR A 38 -1.87 13.06 -9.23
CA THR A 38 -2.73 13.43 -10.36
C THR A 38 -3.75 12.32 -10.59
N SER A 39 -5.04 12.64 -10.49
CA SER A 39 -6.11 11.70 -10.79
C SER A 39 -6.06 11.28 -12.26
N ARG A 40 -6.71 10.15 -12.60
CA ARG A 40 -6.85 9.70 -14.00
C ARG A 40 -7.47 10.75 -14.93
N ARG A 41 -8.25 11.70 -14.40
CA ARG A 41 -8.88 12.79 -15.16
C ARG A 41 -7.97 14.03 -15.29
N GLY A 42 -6.74 13.99 -14.80
CA GLY A 42 -5.78 15.10 -14.85
C GLY A 42 -5.87 16.09 -13.69
N ASN A 43 -6.83 15.93 -12.77
CA ASN A 43 -6.94 16.82 -11.62
C ASN A 43 -5.84 16.54 -10.59
N ALA A 44 -5.20 17.60 -10.10
CA ALA A 44 -4.32 17.52 -8.93
C ALA A 44 -5.15 17.24 -7.67
N MET A 45 -4.70 16.26 -6.90
CA MET A 45 -5.36 15.78 -5.69
C MET A 45 -4.38 15.80 -4.54
N ARG A 46 -4.90 16.02 -3.33
CA ARG A 46 -4.13 16.16 -2.11
C ARG A 46 -4.83 15.48 -0.95
N LEU A 47 -4.05 14.79 -0.13
CA LEU A 47 -4.44 14.24 1.16
C LEU A 47 -3.47 14.75 2.22
N GLY A 48 -3.97 15.48 3.21
CA GLY A 48 -3.15 15.89 4.36
C GLY A 48 -2.89 14.71 5.29
N LEU A 49 -1.63 14.54 5.71
CA LEU A 49 -1.23 13.56 6.72
C LEU A 49 -1.15 14.25 8.08
N ALA A 50 -2.31 14.59 8.65
CA ALA A 50 -2.44 15.53 9.78
C ALA A 50 -1.41 15.34 10.91
N LYS A 51 -1.25 14.12 11.42
CA LYS A 51 -0.27 13.76 12.47
C LYS A 51 0.86 12.88 11.94
N GLY A 52 1.10 12.91 10.63
CA GLY A 52 1.93 11.93 9.94
C GLY A 52 1.16 10.64 9.65
N ARG A 53 1.91 9.55 9.46
CA ARG A 53 1.36 8.23 9.16
C ARG A 53 0.92 7.53 10.43
N LEU A 54 -0.16 6.77 10.32
CA LEU A 54 -0.57 5.89 11.41
C LEU A 54 0.45 4.77 11.54
N THR A 55 0.87 4.48 12.77
CA THR A 55 1.61 3.26 13.09
C THR A 55 0.77 2.02 12.73
N VAL A 56 1.41 0.86 12.64
CA VAL A 56 0.69 -0.42 12.46
C VAL A 56 -0.38 -0.59 13.54
N ARG A 57 -0.05 -0.25 14.80
CA ARG A 57 -0.99 -0.34 15.92
C ARG A 57 -2.20 0.56 15.74
N GLU A 58 -2.00 1.82 15.37
CA GLU A 58 -3.09 2.78 15.14
C GLU A 58 -3.95 2.38 13.92
N SER A 59 -3.30 1.85 12.88
CA SER A 59 -3.98 1.40 11.67
C SER A 59 -4.92 0.23 11.93
N LEU A 60 -4.54 -0.68 12.83
CA LEU A 60 -5.38 -1.80 13.26
C LEU A 60 -6.60 -1.38 14.09
N CYS A 61 -6.64 -0.14 14.59
CA CYS A 61 -7.78 0.41 15.33
C CYS A 61 -8.80 1.12 14.42
N ILE A 62 -8.50 1.30 13.13
CA ILE A 62 -9.42 1.94 12.19
C ILE A 62 -10.57 0.96 11.89
N PRO A 63 -11.83 1.44 11.79
CA PRO A 63 -12.93 0.62 11.30
C PRO A 63 -12.58 -0.04 9.96
N GLY A 64 -12.93 -1.32 9.84
CA GLY A 64 -12.81 -2.02 8.57
C GLY A 64 -13.67 -1.37 7.48
N PRO A 65 -13.36 -1.64 6.20
CA PRO A 65 -14.20 -1.19 5.11
C PRO A 65 -15.61 -1.80 5.22
N ASP A 66 -16.61 -1.10 4.69
CA ASP A 66 -17.95 -1.66 4.56
C ASP A 66 -17.91 -2.91 3.66
N ASN A 67 -18.21 -4.04 4.26
CA ASN A 67 -18.23 -5.36 3.65
C ASN A 67 -19.63 -5.99 3.69
N SER A 68 -20.67 -5.19 3.98
CA SER A 68 -22.07 -5.65 4.06
C SER A 68 -22.61 -6.30 2.78
N TRP A 69 -21.97 -6.02 1.65
CA TRP A 69 -22.29 -6.58 0.33
C TRP A 69 -21.62 -7.94 0.07
N MET A 70 -20.74 -8.43 0.94
CA MET A 70 -20.03 -9.71 0.79
C MET A 70 -20.76 -10.85 1.50
N THR A 71 -20.85 -12.02 0.86
CA THR A 71 -21.41 -13.24 1.49
C THR A 71 -20.47 -13.86 2.54
N ASN A 72 -19.15 -13.75 2.33
CA ASN A 72 -18.14 -14.27 3.26
C ASN A 72 -16.92 -13.33 3.28
N PRO A 73 -16.99 -12.20 4.00
CA PRO A 73 -15.92 -11.23 4.02
C PRO A 73 -14.66 -11.77 4.69
N LEU A 74 -13.50 -11.46 4.13
CA LEU A 74 -12.21 -11.69 4.79
C LEU A 74 -12.08 -10.78 6.02
N GLU A 75 -11.74 -11.36 7.16
CA GLU A 75 -11.36 -10.56 8.33
C GLU A 75 -10.01 -9.89 8.12
N GLY A 76 -9.85 -8.66 8.60
CA GLY A 76 -8.57 -7.94 8.52
C GLY A 76 -7.41 -8.68 9.18
N SER A 77 -7.70 -9.50 10.19
CA SER A 77 -6.74 -10.39 10.87
C SER A 77 -6.15 -11.46 9.96
N ALA A 78 -6.87 -11.88 8.91
CA ALA A 78 -6.39 -12.89 7.97
C ALA A 78 -5.15 -12.40 7.20
N PHE A 79 -5.03 -11.09 6.97
CA PHE A 79 -3.90 -10.50 6.25
C PHE A 79 -2.61 -10.46 7.07
N THR A 80 -2.70 -10.30 8.39
CA THR A 80 -1.53 -10.18 9.28
C THR A 80 -1.14 -11.48 9.98
N ARG A 81 -1.93 -12.55 9.81
CA ARG A 81 -1.75 -13.84 10.48
C ARG A 81 -0.37 -14.48 10.28
N TRP A 82 0.32 -14.18 9.19
CA TRP A 82 1.65 -14.73 8.91
C TRP A 82 2.78 -14.07 9.71
N LEU A 83 2.51 -12.95 10.40
CA LEU A 83 3.47 -12.27 11.28
C LEU A 83 3.62 -12.95 12.65
N SER A 84 2.78 -13.95 12.94
CA SER A 84 2.75 -14.76 14.17
C SER A 84 3.06 -16.22 13.86
#